data_AF-A0A6I5ZQP1-F1
#
_entry.id   AF-A0A6I5ZQP1-F1
#
_cell.length_a   1.000
_cell.length_b   1.000
_cell.length_c   1.000
_cell.angle_alpha   90.00
_cell.angle_beta   90.00
_cell.angle_gamma   90.00
#
_symmetry.space_group_name_H-M   'P 1'
#
loop_
_entity.id
_entity.type
_entity.pdbx_description
1 polymer ?
#
loop_
_entity_poly.entity_id
_entity_poly.type
_entity_poly.pdbx_seq_one_letter_code
_entity_poly.pdbx_strand_id
1 'polypeptide(L)' 'MPENEGQPRPPHHPHDKGYRQLLADKRVFLELLKTFVREDWVEAIDADDLIW' A
#
# COMPACT_ATOMS: atom_id res chain seq x y z
N MET A 1 25.95 0.76 -19.61
CA MET A 1 25.44 1.34 -18.36
C MET A 1 25.32 0.16 -17.41
N PRO A 2 26.23 -0.07 -16.46
CA PRO A 2 26.15 -1.29 -15.67
C PRO A 2 24.99 -1.15 -14.70
N GLU A 3 24.03 -2.05 -14.86
CA GLU A 3 22.92 -2.26 -13.95
C GLU A 3 23.41 -2.53 -12.52
N ASN A 4 22.58 -2.16 -11.54
CA ASN A 4 22.82 -2.27 -10.10
C ASN A 4 22.98 -3.74 -9.63
N GLU A 5 24.14 -4.36 -9.87
CA GLU A 5 24.41 -5.76 -9.48
C GLU A 5 24.81 -5.96 -7.99
N GLY A 6 24.78 -4.90 -7.17
CA GLY A 6 25.37 -4.93 -5.82
C GLY A 6 24.45 -4.66 -4.63
N GLN A 7 23.15 -4.36 -4.85
CA GLN A 7 22.26 -4.06 -3.72
C GLN A 7 21.65 -5.36 -3.17
N PRO A 8 21.86 -5.70 -1.88
CA PRO A 8 21.16 -6.81 -1.27
C PRO A 8 19.66 -6.54 -1.36
N ARG A 9 18.92 -7.47 -1.98
CA ARG A 9 17.47 -7.37 -2.05
C ARG A 9 16.95 -7.23 -0.62
N PRO A 10 16.05 -6.26 -0.35
CA PRO A 10 15.51 -6.10 0.99
C PRO A 10 14.97 -7.46 1.48
N PRO A 11 15.19 -7.82 2.76
CA PRO A 11 14.74 -9.10 3.29
C PRO A 11 13.23 -9.21 3.08
N HIS A 12 12.79 -10.22 2.32
CA HIS A 12 11.37 -10.51 2.20
C HIS A 12 10.84 -10.92 3.58
N HIS A 13 9.93 -10.13 4.15
CA HIS A 13 9.29 -10.50 5.40
C HIS A 13 8.27 -11.61 5.11
N PRO A 14 8.13 -12.63 5.97
CA PRO A 14 7.17 -13.73 5.77
C PRO A 14 5.73 -13.26 5.51
N HIS A 15 5.37 -12.08 6.03
CA HIS A 15 4.04 -11.50 5.92
C HIS A 15 3.85 -10.59 4.70
N ASP A 16 4.89 -10.26 3.94
CA ASP A 16 4.80 -9.35 2.79
C ASP A 16 3.76 -9.81 1.76
N LYS A 17 3.64 -11.13 1.56
CA LYS A 17 2.65 -11.71 0.66
C LYS A 17 1.22 -11.47 1.14
N GLY A 18 0.99 -11.60 2.45
CA GLY A 18 -0.32 -11.39 3.06
C GLY A 18 -0.73 -9.93 3.03
N TYR A 19 0.18 -9.02 3.40
CA TYR A 19 -0.08 -7.57 3.31
C TYR A 19 -0.29 -7.13 1.86
N ARG A 20 0.47 -7.67 0.91
CA ARG A 20 0.25 -7.38 -0.51
C ARG A 20 -1.15 -7.78 -0.97
N GLN A 21 -1.65 -8.94 -0.56
CA GLN A 21 -2.99 -9.38 -0.92
C GLN A 21 -4.07 -8.54 -0.23
N LEU A 22 -3.89 -8.24 1.05
CA LEU A 22 -4.84 -7.44 1.83
C LEU A 22 -4.96 -6.01 1.31
N LEU A 23 -3.83 -5.37 0.99
CA LEU A 23 -3.77 -3.98 0.53
C LEU A 23 -3.97 -3.82 -0.98
N ALA A 24 -4.12 -4.93 -1.72
CA ALA A 24 -4.47 -4.88 -3.14
C ALA A 24 -5.94 -4.49 -3.38
N ASP A 25 -6.81 -4.68 -2.38
CA ASP A 25 -8.19 -4.23 -2.45
C ASP A 25 -8.26 -2.74 -2.07
N LYS A 26 -8.73 -1.91 -3.01
CA LYS A 26 -8.86 -0.46 -2.86
C LYS A 26 -9.73 -0.06 -1.66
N ARG A 27 -10.78 -0.83 -1.36
CA ARG A 27 -11.70 -0.55 -0.26
C ARG A 27 -11.04 -0.86 1.08
N VAL A 28 -10.39 -2.02 1.18
CA VAL A 28 -9.67 -2.42 2.41
C VAL A 28 -8.55 -1.45 2.72
N PHE A 29 -7.79 -1.03 1.70
CA PHE A 29 -6.76 -0.01 1.86
C PHE A 29 -7.35 1.31 2.35
N LEU A 30 -8.46 1.76 1.76
CA LEU A 30 -9.07 3.04 2.11
C LEU A 30 -9.69 3.02 3.52
N GLU A 31 -10.32 1.92 3.92
CA GLU A 31 -10.78 1.70 5.30
C GLU A 31 -9.61 1.80 6.28
N LEU A 32 -8.50 1.12 6.00
CA LEU A 32 -7.30 1.19 6.82
C LEU A 32 -6.79 2.64 6.92
N LEU A 33 -6.70 3.35 5.80
CA LEU A 33 -6.23 4.74 5.76
C LEU A 33 -7.08 5.66 6.64
N LYS A 34 -8.42 5.53 6.57
CA LYS A 34 -9.38 6.30 7.38
C LYS A 34 -9.23 6.02 8.88
N THR A 35 -8.77 4.83 9.29
CA THR A 35 -8.52 4.56 10.72
C THR A 35 -7.31 5.30 11.29
N PHE A 36 -6.32 5.64 10.47
CA PHE A 36 -5.09 6.30 10.92
C PHE A 36 -5.12 7.82 10.75
N VAL A 37 -5.73 8.30 9.66
CA VAL A 37 -5.72 9.71 9.30
C VAL A 37 -7.06 10.34 9.62
N ARG A 38 -7.09 11.11 10.71
CA ARG A 38 -8.30 11.80 11.22
C ARG A 38 -8.45 13.20 10.60
N GLU A 39 -8.57 13.24 9.28
CA GLU A 39 -8.72 14.48 8.52
C GLU A 39 -9.97 14.39 7.63
N ASP A 40 -10.76 15.47 7.56
CA ASP A 40 -12.05 15.48 6.86
C ASP A 40 -11.93 15.13 5.37
N TRP A 41 -10.81 15.51 4.73
CA TRP A 41 -10.58 15.21 3.31
C TRP A 41 -10.38 13.72 3.05
N VAL A 42 -9.91 12.95 4.05
CA VAL A 42 -9.70 11.51 3.91
C VAL A 42 -11.03 10.77 3.87
N GLU A 43 -12.00 11.25 4.65
CA GLU A 43 -13.36 10.70 4.65
C GLU A 43 -14.07 10.87 3.30
N ALA A 44 -13.73 11.93 2.56
CA ALA A 44 -14.33 12.26 1.27
C ALA A 44 -13.73 11.49 0.07
N ILE A 45 -12.65 10.73 0.27
CA ILE A 45 -12.03 9.94 -0.81
C ILE A 45 -12.97 8.79 -1.22
N ASP A 46 -13.20 8.64 -2.52
CA ASP A 46 -13.83 7.46 -3.11
C ASP A 46 -12.77 6.42 -3.51
N ALA A 47 -13.07 5.13 -3.34
CA ALA A 47 -12.16 4.06 -3.72
C ALA A 47 -11.89 4.04 -5.23
N ASP A 48 -12.83 4.50 -6.06
CA ASP A 48 -12.71 4.56 -7.51
C ASP A 48 -11.75 5.68 -7.98
N ASP A 49 -11.48 6.68 -7.13
CA ASP A 49 -10.51 7.75 -7.39
C ASP A 49 -9.04 7.30 -7.19
N LEU A 50 -8.82 6.10 -6.63
CA LEU A 50 -7.48 5.56 -6.42
C LEU A 50 -6.87 5.08 -7.74
N ILE A 51 -5.73 5.67 -8.11
CA ILE A 51 -4.95 5.38 -9.33
C ILE A 51 -3.87 4.34 -9.06
N TRP A 52 -4.24 3.06 -9.11
CA TRP A 52 -3.35 1.91 -9.24
C TRP A 52 -4.13 0.65 -9.66
#